data_AF-A0A9D4G3Z9-F1
#
_entry.id   AF-A0A9D4G3Z9-F1
#
_cell.length_a   1.000
_cell.length_b   1.000
_cell.length_c   1.000
_cell.angle_alpha   90.00
_cell.angle_beta   90.00
_cell.angle_gamma   90.00
#
_symmetry.space_group_name_H-M   'P 1'
#
loop_
_entity.id
_entity.type
_entity.pdbx_description
1 polymer ?
#
loop_
_entity_poly.entity_id
_entity_poly.type
_entity_poly.pdbx_seq_one_letter_code
_entity_poly.pdbx_strand_id
1 'polypeptide(L)'
;MSHFVEEDFIMNRTLSRPCLVALKILRTNAEDRARADFLKKIKIMSQLRDPNIVLVLGVCTGEEPLCMIVEYMKYGDLNQFLLDHVLETPSAQAVNA
;
A
#
# COMPACT_ATOMS: atom_id res chain seq x y z
N MET A 1 22.47 9.20 -2.93
CA MET A 1 21.12 8.72 -2.53
C MET A 1 20.34 9.84 -1.85
N SER A 2 20.43 11.06 -2.37
CA SER A 2 19.98 12.31 -1.72
C SER A 2 19.06 13.16 -2.60
N HIS A 3 18.49 12.59 -3.65
CA HIS A 3 17.52 13.27 -4.51
C HIS A 3 16.59 12.22 -5.08
N PHE A 4 15.50 11.90 -4.38
CA PHE A 4 14.32 11.26 -4.99
C PHE A 4 13.15 11.30 -4.01
N VAL A 5 12.67 12.50 -3.71
CA VAL A 5 11.24 12.75 -3.50
C VAL A 5 11.00 14.13 -4.10
N GLU A 6 10.24 14.20 -5.20
CA GLU A 6 9.74 15.48 -5.72
C GLU A 6 8.90 16.13 -4.62
N GLU A 7 9.42 17.20 -4.04
CA GLU A 7 8.73 18.03 -3.04
C GLU A 7 7.39 18.57 -3.57
N ASP A 8 7.24 18.62 -4.90
CA ASP A 8 6.05 19.15 -5.59
C ASP A 8 4.83 18.23 -5.58
N PHE A 9 4.97 16.91 -5.42
CA PHE A 9 3.83 16.00 -5.53
C PHE A 9 2.95 16.00 -4.27
N ILE A 10 3.57 16.10 -3.08
CA ILE A 10 2.84 16.10 -1.81
C ILE A 10 2.36 17.51 -1.45
N MET A 11 3.16 18.56 -1.68
CA MET A 11 2.78 19.93 -1.28
C MET A 11 1.58 20.49 -2.05
N ASN A 12 1.37 20.09 -3.32
CA ASN A 12 0.29 20.66 -4.12
C ASN A 12 -1.13 20.17 -3.76
N ARG A 13 -1.30 19.18 -2.85
CA ARG A 13 -2.64 18.66 -2.49
C ARG A 13 -3.07 18.86 -1.02
N THR A 14 -2.23 19.36 -0.12
CA THR A 14 -2.41 19.16 1.34
C THR A 14 -2.51 20.40 2.22
N LEU A 15 -2.61 21.63 1.71
CA LEU A 15 -2.83 22.77 2.60
C LEU A 15 -4.26 22.85 3.19
N SER A 16 -5.19 21.96 2.83
CA SER A 16 -6.59 22.06 3.28
C SER A 16 -7.25 20.76 3.79
N ARG A 17 -6.61 19.58 3.70
CA ARG A 17 -7.24 18.31 4.15
C ARG A 17 -6.24 17.26 4.63
N PRO A 18 -6.61 16.40 5.61
CA PRO A 18 -5.79 15.28 6.04
C PRO A 18 -5.51 14.31 4.89
N CYS A 19 -4.26 13.85 4.77
CA CYS A 19 -3.85 12.83 3.82
C CYS A 19 -3.74 11.49 4.53
N LEU A 20 -4.63 10.55 4.19
CA LEU A 20 -4.55 9.18 4.70
C LEU A 20 -3.44 8.42 3.97
N VAL A 21 -2.65 7.68 4.75
CA VAL A 21 -1.53 6.86 4.27
C VAL A 21 -1.59 5.48 4.91
N ALA A 22 -1.01 4.49 4.25
CA ALA A 22 -0.77 3.18 4.85
C ALA A 22 0.71 3.06 5.23
N LEU A 23 0.96 2.57 6.44
CA LEU A 23 2.30 2.41 6.98
C LEU A 23 2.62 0.92 7.12
N LYS A 24 3.67 0.48 6.43
CA LYS A 24 4.21 -0.87 6.60
C LYS A 24 5.46 -0.80 7.47
N ILE A 25 5.41 -1.40 8.65
CA ILE A 25 6.47 -1.33 9.66
C ILE A 25 7.10 -2.71 9.82
N LEU A 26 8.43 -2.77 9.82
CA LEU A 26 9.17 -3.95 10.25
C LEU A 26 9.26 -3.96 11.78
N ARG A 27 8.93 -5.09 12.41
CA ARG A 27 9.07 -5.25 13.86
C ARG A 27 10.53 -5.10 14.28
N THR A 28 10.79 -4.47 15.43
CA THR A 28 12.13 -4.20 15.98
C THR A 28 12.95 -5.45 16.27
N ASN A 29 12.30 -6.59 16.50
CA ASN A 29 12.95 -7.88 16.74
C ASN A 29 12.88 -8.84 15.53
N ALA A 30 12.69 -8.30 14.32
CA ALA A 30 12.66 -9.12 13.12
C ALA A 30 14.05 -9.73 12.84
N GLU A 31 14.05 -10.96 12.35
CA GLU A 31 15.28 -11.64 11.92
C GLU A 31 15.98 -10.87 10.78
N ASP A 32 17.31 -11.00 10.69
CA ASP A 32 18.11 -10.34 9.65
C ASP A 32 17.60 -10.62 8.23
N ARG A 33 17.08 -11.83 7.99
CA ARG A 33 16.46 -12.20 6.72
C ARG A 33 15.22 -11.36 6.43
N ALA A 34 14.34 -11.18 7.42
CA ALA A 34 13.16 -10.34 7.28
C ALA A 34 13.52 -8.88 7.07
N ARG A 35 14.58 -8.39 7.74
CA ARG A 35 15.14 -7.05 7.51
C ARG A 35 15.66 -6.88 6.08
N ALA A 36 16.45 -7.83 5.58
CA ALA A 36 16.96 -7.82 4.21
C ALA A 36 15.84 -7.85 3.17
N ASP A 37 14.84 -8.70 3.36
CA ASP A 37 13.66 -8.78 2.48
C ASP A 37 12.84 -7.49 2.50
N PHE A 38 12.71 -6.84 3.66
CA PHE A 38 12.01 -5.57 3.80
C PHE A 38 12.73 -4.45 3.05
N LEU A 39 14.05 -4.32 3.21
CA LEU A 39 14.87 -3.34 2.50
C LEU A 39 14.88 -3.59 0.98
N LYS A 40 14.92 -4.86 0.57
CA LYS A 40 14.81 -5.25 -0.85
C LYS A 40 13.46 -4.83 -1.43
N LYS A 41 12.37 -5.04 -0.69
CA LYS A 41 11.02 -4.61 -1.10
C LYS A 41 10.93 -3.10 -1.24
N ILE A 42 11.46 -2.34 -0.27
CA ILE A 42 11.56 -0.88 -0.36
C ILE A 42 12.27 -0.48 -1.66
N LYS A 43 13.46 -1.03 -1.91
CA LYS A 43 14.27 -0.68 -3.09
C LYS A 43 13.50 -0.92 -4.39
N ILE A 44 12.79 -2.04 -4.50
CA ILE A 44 12.00 -2.36 -5.71
C ILE A 44 10.81 -1.42 -5.83
N MET A 45 9.98 -1.33 -4.79
CA MET A 45 8.73 -0.58 -4.81
C MET A 45 8.94 0.93 -5.02
N SER A 46 10.01 1.50 -4.46
CA SER A 46 10.36 2.91 -4.64
C SER A 46 10.69 3.31 -6.08
N GLN A 47 10.94 2.35 -6.97
CA GLN A 47 11.21 2.60 -8.39
C GLN A 47 9.97 2.47 -9.27
N LEU A 48 8.83 2.01 -8.72
CA LEU A 48 7.61 1.77 -9.49
C LEU A 48 6.72 3.00 -9.49
N ARG A 49 6.32 3.43 -10.69
CA ARG A 49 5.34 4.51 -10.91
C ARG A 49 4.37 4.09 -12.01
N ASP A 50 3.21 3.59 -11.61
CA ASP A 50 2.11 3.19 -12.49
C ASP A 50 0.78 3.38 -11.75
N PRO A 51 -0.30 3.81 -12.40
CA PRO A 51 -1.61 4.00 -11.75
C PRO A 51 -2.20 2.73 -11.11
N ASN A 52 -1.74 1.54 -11.49
CA ASN A 52 -2.22 0.25 -10.94
C ASN A 52 -1.25 -0.38 -9.95
N ILE A 53 -0.14 0.29 -9.61
CA ILE A 53 0.81 -0.13 -8.59
C ILE A 53 0.80 0.87 -7.46
N VAL A 54 0.65 0.39 -6.23
CA VAL A 54 0.67 1.23 -5.02
C VAL A 54 1.95 2.05 -4.98
N LEU A 55 1.80 3.37 -4.88
CA LEU A 55 2.93 4.30 -4.83
C LEU A 55 3.57 4.33 -3.44
N VAL A 56 4.90 4.26 -3.41
CA VAL A 56 5.70 4.58 -2.21
C VAL A 56 5.81 6.10 -2.11
N LEU A 57 5.26 6.65 -1.03
CA LEU A 57 5.30 8.09 -0.71
C LEU A 57 6.57 8.47 0.05
N GLY A 58 7.12 7.54 0.83
CA GLY A 58 8.32 7.75 1.62
C GLY A 58 8.76 6.51 2.38
N VAL A 59 9.96 6.56 2.98
CA VAL A 59 10.53 5.46 3.77
C VAL A 59 11.30 6.03 4.96
N CYS A 60 11.33 5.29 6.07
CA CYS A 60 12.23 5.54 7.18
C CYS A 60 13.14 4.32 7.34
N THR A 61 14.41 4.47 6.95
CA THR A 61 15.40 3.37 6.99
C THR A 61 16.68 3.73 7.73
N GLY A 62 16.77 4.94 8.30
CA GLY A 62 17.95 5.40 9.04
C GLY A 62 18.06 4.75 10.42
N GLU A 63 16.93 4.64 11.12
CA GLU A 63 16.83 4.08 12.46
C GLU A 63 15.58 3.21 12.58
N GLU A 64 15.52 2.38 13.63
CA GLU A 64 14.36 1.53 13.88
C GLU A 64 13.19 2.32 14.50
N PRO A 65 11.95 1.96 14.16
CA PRO A 65 11.56 0.86 13.29
C PRO A 65 11.64 1.23 11.79
N LEU A 66 12.11 0.30 10.96
CA LEU A 66 12.11 0.50 9.51
C LEU A 66 10.67 0.56 9.00
N CYS A 67 10.34 1.56 8.19
CA CYS A 67 9.00 1.69 7.65
C CYS A 67 8.95 2.15 6.19
N MET A 68 7.86 1.79 5.53
CA MET A 68 7.51 2.19 4.18
C MET A 68 6.13 2.83 4.22
N ILE A 69 6.05 4.09 3.77
CA ILE A 69 4.84 4.90 3.71
C ILE A 69 4.30 4.80 2.29
N VAL A 70 3.07 4.37 2.14
CA VAL A 70 2.41 4.18 0.84
C VAL A 70 1.02 4.82 0.82
N GLU A 71 0.44 4.94 -0.37
CA GLU A 71 -0.94 5.40 -0.53
C GLU A 71 -1.92 4.50 0.23
N TYR A 72 -2.94 5.13 0.84
CA TYR A 72 -4.02 4.40 1.50
C TYR A 72 -5.07 3.92 0.49
N MET A 73 -5.28 2.60 0.45
CA MET A 73 -6.30 1.96 -0.38
C MET A 73 -7.61 1.86 0.39
N LYS A 74 -8.55 2.78 0.13
CA LYS A 74 -9.84 2.90 0.87
C LYS A 74 -10.73 1.66 0.88
N TYR A 75 -10.56 0.76 -0.09
CA TYR A 75 -11.39 -0.44 -0.24
C TYR A 75 -10.70 -1.73 0.21
N GLY A 76 -9.51 -1.63 0.82
CA GLY A 76 -8.76 -2.80 1.28
C GLY A 76 -8.19 -3.64 0.14
N ASP A 77 -8.00 -4.93 0.41
CA ASP A 77 -7.53 -5.88 -0.59
C ASP A 77 -8.66 -6.33 -1.54
N LEU A 78 -8.27 -6.70 -2.75
CA LEU A 78 -9.21 -7.05 -3.82
C LEU A 78 -10.05 -8.29 -3.48
N ASN A 79 -9.50 -9.27 -2.77
CA ASN A 79 -10.22 -10.49 -2.46
C ASN A 79 -11.40 -10.20 -1.53
N GLN A 80 -11.16 -9.47 -0.45
CA GLN A 80 -12.22 -9.07 0.48
C GLN A 80 -13.25 -8.16 -0.22
N PHE A 81 -12.79 -7.20 -1.02
CA PHE A 81 -13.68 -6.34 -1.78
C PHE A 81 -14.64 -7.14 -2.67
N LEU A 82 -14.15 -8.16 -3.38
CA LEU A 82 -14.99 -8.99 -4.24
C LEU A 82 -15.95 -9.88 -3.45
N LEU A 83 -15.53 -10.43 -2.31
CA LEU A 83 -16.40 -11.21 -1.44
C LEU A 83 -17.56 -10.40 -0.88
N ASP A 84 -17.32 -9.12 -0.55
CA ASP A 84 -18.36 -8.22 -0.03
C ASP A 84 -19.34 -7.74 -1.11
N HIS A 85 -19.01 -7.92 -2.38
CA HIS A 85 -19.80 -7.46 -3.53
C HIS A 85 -20.26 -8.61 -4.44
N VAL A 86 -20.24 -9.85 -3.96
CA VAL A 86 -20.85 -10.98 -4.69
C VAL A 86 -22.31 -10.64 -4.92
N LEU A 87 -22.68 -10.48 -6.20
CA LEU A 87 -24.07 -10.34 -6.60
C LEU A 87 -24.80 -11.58 -6.08
N GLU A 88 -25.84 -11.39 -5.27
CA GLU A 88 -26.84 -12.44 -5.10
C GLU A 88 -27.33 -12.78 -6.50
N THR A 89 -26.80 -13.88 -7.05
CA THR A 89 -27.37 -14.46 -8.26
C THR A 89 -28.73 -14.92 -7.78
N PRO A 90 -29.86 -14.41 -8.32
CA PRO A 90 -31.16 -14.93 -7.97
C PRO A 90 -31.06 -16.43 -8.17
N SER A 91 -31.22 -17.17 -7.07
CA SER A 91 -31.23 -18.63 -7.11
C SER A 91 -32.13 -19.01 -8.26
N ALA A 92 -31.62 -19.83 -9.19
CA ALA A 92 -32.42 -20.41 -10.24
C ALA A 92 -33.53 -21.22 -9.56
N GLN A 93 -34.65 -20.56 -9.26
CA GLN A 93 -35.86 -21.18 -8.77
C GLN A 93 -36.39 -22.04 -9.92
N ALA A 94 -36.34 -23.35 -9.67
CA ALA A 94 -37.26 -24.36 -10.19
C ALA A 94 -37.59 -24.28 -11.69
N VAL A 95 -36.83 -25.03 -12.49
CA VAL A 95 -37.40 -25.73 -13.64
C VAL A 95 -37.56 -27.21 -13.27
N ASN A 96 -38.60 -27.48 -12.47
CA ASN A 96 -39.28 -28.76 -12.51
C ASN A 96 -40.39 -28.63 -13.56
N ALA A 97 -40.15 -29.19 -14.75
CA ALA A 97 -41.18 -29.51 -15.74
C ALA A 97 -40.87 -30.89 -16.31
#